data_AF-A0A131Y7F5-F1
#
_entry.id   AF-A0A131Y7F5-F1
#
_cell.length_a   1.000
_cell.length_b   1.000
_cell.length_c   1.000
_cell.angle_alpha   90.00
_cell.angle_beta   90.00
_cell.angle_gamma   90.00
#
_symmetry.space_group_name_H-M   'P 1'
#
loop_
_entity.id
_entity.type
_entity.pdbx_description
1 polymer ?
#
loop_
_entity_poly.entity_id
_entity_poly.type
_entity_poly.pdbx_seq_one_letter_code
_entity_poly.pdbx_strand_id
1 'polypeptide(L)' 'MEATSTGFSSFLDWRALTFLKPLPFTWTCNICGLMSQALMATECLHVFCSNCYQRLLDKESPKCPLD' A
#
# COMPACT_ATOMS: atom_id res chain seq x y z
N MET A 1 -28.39 -2.74 19.31
CA MET A 1 -28.53 -2.38 17.89
C MET A 1 -27.10 -2.29 17.37
N GLU A 2 -26.61 -3.38 16.81
CA GLU A 2 -25.19 -3.57 16.50
C GLU A 2 -24.92 -2.96 15.12
N ALA A 3 -24.07 -1.95 15.05
CA ALA A 3 -23.66 -1.33 13.79
C ALA A 3 -22.25 -1.82 13.42
N THR A 4 -22.17 -2.70 12.42
CA THR A 4 -20.90 -3.13 11.84
C THR A 4 -20.46 -2.13 10.79
N SER A 5 -19.34 -1.45 11.01
CA SER A 5 -18.73 -0.56 10.03
C SER A 5 -18.09 -1.38 8.91
N THR A 6 -18.72 -1.37 7.73
CA THR A 6 -18.17 -1.93 6.50
C THR A 6 -17.44 -0.83 5.71
N GLY A 7 -16.26 -0.43 6.21
CA GLY A 7 -15.32 0.41 5.45
C GLY A 7 -15.49 1.93 5.58
N PHE A 8 -14.53 2.64 4.98
CA PHE A 8 -14.46 4.11 4.99
C PHE A 8 -15.36 4.67 3.88
N SER A 9 -16.42 5.38 4.27
CA SER A 9 -17.29 6.14 3.35
C SER A 9 -16.47 7.08 2.47
N SER A 10 -16.83 7.20 1.19
CA SER A 10 -16.23 8.16 0.24
C SER A 10 -16.45 9.63 0.63
N PHE A 11 -17.30 9.89 1.62
CA PHE A 11 -17.52 11.21 2.22
C PHE A 11 -16.55 11.52 3.38
N LEU A 12 -15.77 10.55 3.85
CA LEU A 12 -14.78 10.81 4.88
C LEU A 12 -13.60 11.55 4.26
N ASP A 13 -13.32 12.75 4.77
CA ASP A 13 -12.07 13.43 4.54
C ASP A 13 -10.93 12.45 4.82
N TRP A 14 -10.12 12.15 3.81
CA TRP A 14 -8.91 11.36 3.96
C TRP A 14 -7.94 12.10 4.87
N ARG A 15 -8.13 11.95 6.19
CA ARG A 15 -7.23 12.52 7.19
C ARG A 15 -6.00 11.65 7.29
N ALA A 16 -4.83 12.27 7.15
CA ALA A 16 -3.57 11.59 7.39
C ALA A 16 -3.56 11.00 8.82
N LEU A 17 -3.40 9.69 8.91
CA LEU A 17 -3.23 9.00 10.19
C LEU A 17 -1.75 9.09 10.59
N THR A 18 -1.49 9.56 11.81
CA THR A 18 -0.15 9.53 12.39
C THR A 18 -0.03 8.27 13.24
N PHE A 19 0.94 7.42 12.92
CA PHE A 19 1.19 6.22 13.71
C PHE A 19 1.97 6.58 14.97
N LEU A 20 1.47 6.15 16.14
CA LEU A 20 2.13 6.35 17.43
C LEU A 20 3.40 5.49 17.59
N LYS A 21 3.53 4.44 16.77
CA LYS A 21 4.69 3.55 16.71
C LYS A 21 5.20 3.50 15.28
N PRO A 22 6.52 3.28 15.08
CA PRO A 22 7.06 3.04 13.74
C PRO A 22 6.32 1.89 13.09
N LEU A 23 5.87 2.09 11.86
CA LEU A 23 5.30 1.00 11.08
C LEU A 23 6.42 0.08 10.59
N PRO A 24 6.18 -1.24 10.53
CA PRO A 24 7.06 -2.12 9.78
C PRO A 24 7.13 -1.64 8.33
N PHE A 25 8.34 -1.50 7.78
CA PHE A 25 8.54 -1.08 6.39
C PHE A 25 7.86 -2.03 5.39
N THR A 26 7.61 -3.27 5.80
CA THR A 26 6.88 -4.29 5.04
C THR A 26 5.39 -4.03 4.91
N TRP A 27 4.84 -3.02 5.59
CA TRP A 27 3.40 -2.69 5.59
C TRP A 27 3.07 -1.45 4.74
N THR A 28 4.09 -0.87 4.12
CA THR A 28 3.98 0.37 3.35
C THR A 28 4.53 0.15 1.96
N CYS A 29 3.82 0.63 0.94
CA CYS A 29 4.35 0.65 -0.42
C CYS A 29 5.61 1.49 -0.48
N ASN A 30 6.73 0.94 -0.98
CA ASN A 30 8.00 1.67 -1.09
C ASN A 30 7.98 2.79 -2.15
N ILE A 31 6.97 2.83 -3.04
CA ILE A 31 6.82 3.89 -4.05
C ILE A 31 5.98 5.07 -3.53
N CYS A 32 4.80 4.79 -2.96
CA CYS A 32 3.83 5.84 -2.61
C CYS A 32 3.58 5.99 -1.11
N GLY A 33 4.17 5.13 -0.26
CA GLY A 33 3.99 5.15 1.18
C GLY A 33 2.61 4.69 1.68
N LEU A 34 1.65 4.41 0.79
CA LEU A 34 0.33 3.93 1.17
C LEU A 34 0.41 2.55 1.80
N MET A 35 -0.31 2.38 2.90
CA MET A 35 -0.59 1.07 3.48
C MET A 35 -1.71 0.40 2.69
N SER A 36 -1.53 -0.87 2.36
CA SER A 36 -2.54 -1.69 1.70
C SER A 36 -2.64 -3.02 2.40
N GLN A 37 -3.82 -3.63 2.37
CA GLN A 37 -4.01 -5.00 2.84
C GLN A 37 -3.40 -6.02 1.84
N ALA A 38 -3.20 -5.62 0.59
CA ALA A 38 -2.64 -6.44 -0.48
C ALA A 38 -1.28 -5.86 -0.91
N LEU A 39 -0.25 -6.20 -0.15
CA LEU A 39 1.13 -5.86 -0.44
C LEU A 39 1.83 -7.02 -1.14
N MET A 40 2.48 -6.73 -2.26
CA MET A 40 3.26 -7.70 -3.04
C MET A 40 4.74 -7.49 -2.73
N ALA A 41 5.39 -8.52 -2.21
CA ALA A 41 6.84 -8.57 -2.08
C ALA A 41 7.46 -9.11 -3.37
N THR A 42 8.51 -8.44 -3.84
CA THR A 42 9.30 -8.87 -4.99
C THR A 42 10.52 -9.68 -4.53
N GLU A 43 11.21 -10.34 -5.47
CA GLU A 43 12.45 -11.10 -5.17
C GLU A 43 13.53 -10.24 -4.48
N CYS A 44 13.52 -8.93 -4.72
CA CYS A 44 14.40 -7.97 -4.04
C CYS A 44 13.86 -7.42 -2.73
N LEU A 45 12.83 -8.03 -2.15
CA LEU A 45 12.22 -7.70 -0.85
C LEU A 45 11.55 -6.32 -0.77
N HIS A 46 11.43 -5.60 -1.90
CA HIS A 46 10.64 -4.38 -1.99
C HIS A 46 9.15 -4.70 -2.04
N VAL A 47 8.38 -3.87 -1.35
CA VAL A 47 6.95 -4.05 -1.10
C VAL A 47 6.13 -2.98 -1.80
N PHE A 48 5.10 -3.40 -2.55
CA PHE A 48 4.25 -2.49 -3.33
C PHE A 48 2.76 -2.72 -3.03
N CYS A 49 1.97 -1.63 -3.00
CA CYS A 49 0.52 -1.75 -3.05
C CYS A 49 0.07 -2.23 -4.43
N SER A 50 -1.13 -2.83 -4.51
CA SER A 50 -1.61 -3.42 -5.77
C SER A 50 -1.60 -2.45 -6.95
N ASN A 51 -1.95 -1.17 -6.75
CA ASN A 51 -1.94 -0.17 -7.83
C ASN A 51 -0.51 0.09 -8.35
N CYS A 52 0.45 0.31 -7.45
CA CYS A 52 1.85 0.51 -7.83
C CYS A 52 2.45 -0.75 -8.46
N TYR A 53 2.08 -1.94 -7.98
CA TYR A 53 2.54 -3.21 -8.53
C TYR A 53 2.00 -3.44 -9.95
N GLN A 54 0.73 -3.18 -10.22
CA GLN A 54 0.15 -3.31 -11.56
C GLN A 54 0.83 -2.36 -12.56
N ARG A 55 1.03 -1.08 -12.20
CA ARG A 55 1.77 -0.11 -13.03
C ARG A 55 3.21 -0.55 -13.32
N LEU A 56 3.79 -1.34 -12.42
CA LEU A 56 5.12 -1.92 -12.59
C LEU A 56 5.09 -3.01 -13.65
N LEU A 57 4.09 -3.90 -13.59
CA LEU A 57 3.87 -4.97 -14.56
C LEU A 57 3.51 -4.48 -15.96
N ASP A 58 2.88 -3.30 -16.08
CA ASP A 58 2.54 -2.68 -17.37
C ASP A 58 3.79 -2.22 -18.17
N LYS A 59 4.98 -2.25 -17.57
CA LYS A 59 6.24 -1.92 -18.26
C LYS A 59 6.71 -3.11 -19.11
N GLU A 60 7.26 -2.81 -20.28
CA GLU A 60 7.76 -3.80 -21.26
C GLU A 60 8.80 -4.79 -20.67
N SER A 61 9.58 -4.33 -19.68
CA SER A 61 10.45 -5.16 -18.85
C SER A 61 10.26 -4.76 -17.38
N PRO A 62 9.35 -5.42 -16.65
CA PRO A 62 9.08 -5.08 -15.26
C PRO A 62 10.30 -5.44 -14.40
N LYS A 63 10.97 -4.40 -13.90
CA LYS A 63 12.06 -4.50 -12.93
C LYS A 63 11.71 -3.63 -11.73
N CYS A 64 12.12 -4.08 -10.54
CA CYS A 64 12.00 -3.24 -9.37
C CYS A 64 12.74 -1.91 -9.61
N PRO A 65 12.11 -0.75 -9.35
CA PRO A 65 12.75 0.55 -9.56
C PRO A 65 13.64 0.96 -8.38
N LEU A 66 13.74 0.11 -7.36
CA LEU A 66 14.49 0.34 -6.12
C LEU A 66 15.68 -0.61 -5.96
N ASP A 67 15.86 -1.54 -6.90
CA ASP A 67 17.11 -2.27 -7.11
C ASP A 67 18.15 -1.39 -7.82
#